data_AF-A0AAU7LQD0-F1
#
_entry.id   AF-A0AAU7LQD0-F1
#
_cell.length_a   1.000
_cell.length_b   1.000
_cell.length_c   1.000
_cell.angle_alpha   90.00
_cell.angle_beta   90.00
_cell.angle_gamma   90.00
#
_symmetry.space_group_name_H-M   'P 1'
#
loop_
_entity.id
_entity.type
_entity.pdbx_description
1 polymer ?
#
loop_
_entity_poly.entity_id
_entity_poly.type
_entity_poly.pdbx_seq_one_letter_code
_entity_poly.pdbx_strand_id
1 'polypeptide(L)'
;MSERPVFTYQTRPMLDGGQALALDAYAYAELYGRAERSLFAALQAGGKLNDLKRELLPRFGITARQFNAVRIGLEGKIDSIRQRRPELIVQAQARIKKAAKVIARLKSKAPGSDKLHQKKRRLVLMQSRLSAMQADHESGKTRLCFGSKKLFHAHFELEANGYASHQEWKQDWLAERSSQFFVLGSKDETAGCQG
;
A
#
# COMPACT_ATOMS: atom_id res chain seq x y z
N MET A 1 40.86 -8.08 -7.99
CA MET A 1 40.21 -6.77 -7.79
C MET A 1 39.28 -6.92 -6.60
N SER A 2 39.59 -6.30 -5.46
CA SER A 2 38.76 -6.42 -4.25
C SER A 2 37.43 -5.70 -4.50
N GLU A 3 36.31 -6.41 -4.31
CA GLU A 3 34.97 -5.81 -4.35
C GLU A 3 34.90 -4.68 -3.32
N ARG A 4 34.77 -3.44 -3.81
CA ARG A 4 34.53 -2.31 -2.93
C ARG A 4 33.14 -2.49 -2.32
N PRO A 5 32.99 -2.38 -0.99
CA PRO A 5 31.68 -2.50 -0.36
C PRO A 5 30.76 -1.41 -0.92
N VAL A 6 29.62 -1.83 -1.49
CA VAL A 6 28.58 -0.94 -1.99
C VAL A 6 27.68 -0.58 -0.81
N PHE A 7 27.66 0.68 -0.43
CA PHE A 7 26.77 1.20 0.61
C PHE A 7 25.56 1.86 -0.03
N THR A 8 24.36 1.45 0.36
CA THR A 8 23.11 2.11 -0.04
C THR A 8 22.78 3.19 0.97
N TYR A 9 22.91 4.46 0.58
CA TYR A 9 22.54 5.60 1.41
C TYR A 9 21.19 6.17 0.96
N GLN A 10 20.29 6.41 1.92
CA GLN A 10 19.07 7.17 1.66
C GLN A 10 19.46 8.64 1.52
N THR A 11 19.27 9.20 0.32
CA THR A 11 19.46 10.64 0.06
C THR A 11 18.17 11.23 -0.51
N ARG A 12 17.97 12.54 -0.34
CA ARG A 12 16.89 13.29 -0.98
C ARG A 12 17.52 14.25 -1.98
N PRO A 13 17.04 14.31 -3.22
CA PRO A 13 17.48 15.35 -4.14
C PRO A 13 17.12 16.72 -3.54
N MET A 14 18.10 17.63 -3.52
CA MET A 14 17.83 19.04 -3.26
C MET A 14 17.30 19.64 -4.56
N LEU A 15 15.98 19.81 -4.62
CA LEU A 15 15.31 20.35 -5.79
C LEU A 15 15.13 21.86 -5.59
N ASP A 16 15.42 22.65 -6.62
CA ASP A 16 14.98 24.04 -6.65
C ASP A 16 13.45 24.13 -6.86
N GLY A 17 12.85 25.31 -6.66
CA GLY A 17 11.40 25.48 -6.77
C GLY A 17 10.84 25.13 -8.17
N GLY A 18 11.63 25.33 -9.23
CA GLY A 18 11.24 24.99 -10.60
C GLY A 18 11.32 23.48 -10.86
N GLN A 19 12.33 22.79 -10.32
CA GLN A 19 12.48 21.34 -10.38
C GLN A 19 11.45 20.62 -9.52
N ALA A 20 11.14 21.15 -8.33
CA ALA A 20 10.07 20.66 -7.48
C ALA A 20 8.72 20.82 -8.18
N LEU A 21 8.43 21.98 -8.78
CA LEU A 21 7.23 22.14 -9.63
C LEU A 21 7.28 21.25 -10.87
N ALA A 22 8.43 21.00 -11.49
CA ALA A 22 8.51 20.07 -12.61
C ALA A 22 8.23 18.61 -12.21
N LEU A 23 8.42 18.25 -10.94
CA LEU A 23 8.18 16.90 -10.41
C LEU A 23 6.79 16.77 -9.73
N ASP A 24 6.39 17.78 -8.97
CA ASP A 24 5.12 17.89 -8.23
C ASP A 24 3.98 18.43 -9.11
N ALA A 25 4.26 19.38 -10.01
CA ALA A 25 3.26 20.03 -10.87
C ALA A 25 3.10 19.37 -12.25
N TYR A 26 3.93 18.39 -12.64
CA TYR A 26 3.72 17.68 -13.90
C TYR A 26 2.94 16.39 -13.70
N ALA A 27 2.02 16.20 -14.63
CA ALA A 27 1.27 15.00 -14.96
C ALA A 27 1.97 13.66 -14.68
N TYR A 28 3.30 13.54 -14.62
CA TYR A 28 4.01 12.27 -14.50
C TYR A 28 3.71 11.50 -13.21
N ALA A 29 3.85 12.10 -12.02
CA ALA A 29 3.63 11.38 -10.77
C ALA A 29 2.15 10.96 -10.61
N GLU A 30 1.23 11.83 -11.04
CA GLU A 30 -0.19 11.52 -11.13
C GLU A 30 -0.49 10.45 -12.18
N LEU A 31 0.11 10.53 -13.37
CA LEU A 31 -0.04 9.57 -14.47
C LEU A 31 0.48 8.20 -14.07
N TYR A 32 1.68 8.14 -13.47
CA TYR A 32 2.28 6.95 -12.90
C TYR A 32 1.36 6.35 -11.85
N GLY A 33 0.88 7.16 -10.89
CA GLY A 33 -0.04 6.70 -9.86
C GLY A 33 -1.37 6.20 -10.44
N ARG A 34 -1.92 6.85 -11.48
CA ARG A 34 -3.12 6.39 -12.18
C ARG A 34 -2.86 5.06 -12.89
N ALA A 35 -1.77 4.94 -13.64
CA ALA A 35 -1.37 3.74 -14.35
C ALA A 35 -1.14 2.56 -13.40
N GLU A 36 -0.43 2.78 -12.27
CA GLU A 36 -0.18 1.76 -11.25
C GLU A 36 -1.49 1.21 -10.65
N ARG A 37 -2.42 2.10 -10.33
CA ARG A 37 -3.72 1.70 -9.75
C ARG A 37 -4.61 1.00 -10.75
N SER A 38 -4.62 1.45 -12.01
CA SER A 38 -5.33 0.78 -13.10
C SER A 38 -4.75 -0.60 -13.37
N LEU A 39 -3.42 -0.73 -13.41
CA LEU A 39 -2.75 -2.03 -13.54
C LEU A 39 -3.11 -2.96 -12.38
N PHE A 40 -3.08 -2.48 -11.14
CA PHE A 40 -3.46 -3.27 -9.98
C PHE A 40 -4.91 -3.75 -10.04
N ALA A 41 -5.85 -2.87 -10.37
CA ALA A 41 -7.26 -3.22 -10.50
C ALA A 41 -7.49 -4.28 -11.58
N ALA A 42 -6.83 -4.13 -12.73
CA ALA A 42 -6.97 -5.06 -13.84
C ALA A 42 -6.31 -6.42 -13.55
N LEU A 43 -5.17 -6.45 -12.85
CA LEU A 43 -4.56 -7.69 -12.36
C LEU A 43 -5.46 -8.42 -11.35
N GLN A 44 -6.12 -7.70 -10.44
CA GLN A 44 -7.09 -8.29 -9.51
C GLN A 44 -8.34 -8.83 -10.22
N ALA A 45 -8.69 -8.30 -11.40
CA ALA A 45 -9.77 -8.81 -12.24
C ALA A 45 -9.35 -10.03 -13.09
N GLY A 46 -8.10 -10.51 -12.99
CA GLY A 46 -7.59 -11.66 -13.75
C GLY A 46 -7.02 -11.32 -15.13
N GLY A 47 -6.75 -10.04 -15.41
CA GLY A 47 -6.14 -9.61 -16.67
C GLY A 47 -4.73 -10.17 -16.87
N LYS A 48 -4.41 -10.54 -18.11
CA LYS A 48 -3.07 -11.02 -18.49
C LYS A 48 -2.14 -9.86 -18.78
N LEU A 49 -0.88 -9.96 -18.30
CA LEU A 49 0.06 -8.85 -18.35
C LEU A 49 0.32 -8.29 -19.77
N ASN A 50 0.40 -9.15 -20.78
CA ASN A 50 0.64 -8.73 -22.17
C ASN A 50 -0.52 -7.91 -22.73
N ASP A 51 -1.75 -8.30 -22.41
CA ASP A 51 -2.96 -7.60 -22.85
C ASP A 51 -3.07 -6.26 -22.13
N LEU A 52 -2.82 -6.25 -20.81
CA LEU A 52 -2.79 -5.03 -20.00
C LEU A 52 -1.71 -4.05 -20.47
N LYS A 53 -0.53 -4.54 -20.84
CA LYS A 53 0.52 -3.71 -21.43
C LYS A 53 0.00 -3.02 -22.71
N ARG A 54 -0.58 -3.79 -23.63
CA ARG A 54 -1.12 -3.25 -24.90
C ARG A 54 -2.24 -2.22 -24.69
N GLU A 55 -3.07 -2.39 -23.67
CA GLU A 55 -4.12 -1.42 -23.32
C GLU A 55 -3.56 -0.16 -22.65
N LEU A 56 -2.68 -0.33 -21.66
CA LEU A 56 -2.25 0.75 -20.77
C LEU A 56 -1.26 1.71 -21.43
N LEU A 57 -0.43 1.24 -22.37
CA LEU A 57 0.52 2.07 -23.11
C LEU A 57 -0.18 3.25 -23.82
N PRO A 58 -1.13 3.03 -24.76
CA PRO A 58 -1.82 4.13 -25.45
C PRO A 58 -2.77 4.89 -24.52
N ARG A 59 -3.41 4.21 -23.55
CA ARG A 59 -4.36 4.83 -22.62
C ARG A 59 -3.71 5.90 -21.75
N PHE A 60 -2.47 5.68 -21.31
CA PHE A 60 -1.73 6.60 -20.47
C PHE A 60 -0.61 7.35 -21.22
N GLY A 61 -0.41 7.08 -22.52
CA GLY A 61 0.68 7.67 -23.29
C GLY A 61 2.08 7.33 -22.74
N ILE A 62 2.21 6.16 -22.09
CA ILE A 62 3.46 5.73 -21.46
C ILE A 62 4.24 4.79 -22.37
N THR A 63 5.57 4.79 -22.23
CA THR A 63 6.44 3.87 -22.97
C THR A 63 6.43 2.46 -22.35
N ALA A 64 6.92 1.47 -23.10
CA ALA A 64 7.10 0.12 -22.58
C ALA A 64 8.05 0.07 -21.37
N ARG A 65 9.04 0.97 -21.30
CA ARG A 65 9.98 1.10 -20.18
C ARG A 65 9.27 1.61 -18.93
N GLN A 66 8.50 2.69 -19.07
CA GLN A 66 7.70 3.26 -17.98
C GLN A 66 6.69 2.25 -17.44
N PHE A 67 6.00 1.51 -18.33
CA PHE A 67 5.13 0.42 -17.92
C PHE A 67 5.86 -0.65 -17.10
N ASN A 68 7.07 -1.04 -17.53
CA ASN A 68 7.88 -2.01 -16.80
C ASN A 68 8.28 -1.51 -15.41
N ALA A 69 8.62 -0.21 -15.27
CA ALA A 69 8.92 0.39 -13.98
C ALA A 69 7.68 0.36 -13.05
N VAL A 70 6.51 0.78 -13.55
CA VAL A 70 5.22 0.69 -12.85
C VAL A 70 4.94 -0.74 -12.39
N ARG A 71 5.08 -1.71 -13.31
CA ARG A 71 4.85 -3.12 -13.04
C ARG A 71 5.76 -3.66 -11.93
N ILE A 72 7.07 -3.40 -12.02
CA ILE A 72 8.05 -3.89 -11.04
C ILE A 72 7.77 -3.28 -9.66
N GLY A 73 7.49 -1.98 -9.60
CA GLY A 73 7.11 -1.34 -8.34
C GLY A 73 5.84 -1.94 -7.72
N LEU A 74 4.82 -2.20 -8.56
CA LEU A 74 3.58 -2.81 -8.12
C LEU A 74 3.75 -4.26 -7.65
N GLU A 75 4.50 -5.06 -8.40
CA GLU A 75 4.83 -6.44 -8.02
C GLU A 75 5.57 -6.47 -6.68
N GLY A 76 6.56 -5.59 -6.48
CA GLY A 76 7.25 -5.46 -5.19
C GLY A 76 6.30 -5.15 -4.03
N LYS A 77 5.33 -4.25 -4.22
CA LYS A 77 4.28 -3.95 -3.22
C LYS A 77 3.41 -5.19 -2.93
N ILE A 78 3.00 -5.92 -3.97
CA ILE A 78 2.18 -7.13 -3.83
C ILE A 78 2.95 -8.24 -3.09
N ASP A 79 4.20 -8.46 -3.49
CA ASP A 79 5.05 -9.52 -2.94
C ASP A 79 5.41 -9.23 -1.49
N SER A 80 5.71 -7.97 -1.14
CA SER A 80 5.90 -7.56 0.25
C SER A 80 4.68 -7.91 1.12
N ILE A 81 3.46 -7.67 0.63
CA ILE A 81 2.23 -8.02 1.36
C ILE A 81 2.08 -9.54 1.48
N ARG A 82 2.34 -10.28 0.40
CA ARG A 82 2.21 -11.74 0.38
C ARG A 82 3.21 -12.41 1.32
N GLN A 83 4.48 -12.01 1.26
CA GLN A 83 5.56 -12.55 2.09
C GLN A 83 5.35 -12.26 3.57
N ARG A 84 4.81 -11.07 3.91
CA ARG A 84 4.54 -10.71 5.31
C ARG A 84 3.29 -11.39 5.89
N ARG A 85 2.37 -11.86 5.05
CA ARG A 85 1.06 -12.37 5.48
C ARG A 85 1.13 -13.59 6.40
N PRO A 86 1.93 -14.63 6.13
CA PRO A 86 2.04 -15.79 7.03
C PRO A 86 2.45 -15.40 8.46
N GLU A 87 3.45 -14.52 8.58
CA GLU A 87 3.90 -14.02 9.88
C GLU A 87 2.79 -13.25 10.60
N LEU A 88 2.06 -12.38 9.90
CA LEU A 88 0.94 -11.63 10.48
C LEU A 88 -0.20 -12.54 10.97
N ILE A 89 -0.47 -13.64 10.26
CA ILE A 89 -1.45 -14.66 10.67
C ILE A 89 -1.03 -15.28 12.01
N VAL A 90 0.24 -15.71 12.12
CA VAL A 90 0.79 -16.28 13.37
C VAL A 90 0.73 -15.28 14.52
N GLN A 91 1.12 -14.02 14.28
CA GLN A 91 1.04 -12.96 15.28
C GLN A 91 -0.41 -12.69 15.72
N ALA A 92 -1.37 -12.70 14.78
CA ALA A 92 -2.78 -12.50 15.07
C ALA A 92 -3.36 -13.66 15.91
N GLN A 93 -3.03 -14.91 15.59
CA GLN A 93 -3.38 -16.08 16.38
C GLN A 93 -2.84 -15.98 17.82
N ALA A 94 -1.57 -15.59 17.98
CA ALA A 94 -0.97 -15.39 19.30
C ALA A 94 -1.69 -14.30 20.12
N ARG A 95 -2.07 -13.19 19.48
CA ARG A 95 -2.85 -12.10 20.11
C ARG A 95 -4.24 -12.58 20.54
N ILE A 96 -4.94 -13.36 19.71
CA ILE A 96 -6.23 -13.96 20.02
C ILE A 96 -6.12 -14.90 21.21
N LYS A 97 -5.10 -15.77 21.24
CA LYS A 97 -4.84 -16.68 22.38
C LYS A 97 -4.62 -15.91 23.67
N LYS A 98 -3.85 -14.81 23.65
CA LYS A 98 -3.65 -13.92 24.81
C LYS A 98 -4.97 -13.26 25.24
N ALA A 99 -5.76 -12.74 24.30
CA ALA A 99 -7.04 -12.10 24.59
C ALA A 99 -8.05 -13.08 25.22
N ALA A 100 -8.12 -14.32 24.72
CA ALA A 100 -8.96 -15.37 25.28
C ALA A 100 -8.59 -15.71 26.74
N LYS A 101 -7.28 -15.81 27.05
CA LYS A 101 -6.81 -16.01 28.44
C LYS A 101 -7.23 -14.88 29.38
N VAL A 102 -7.13 -13.62 28.92
CA VAL A 102 -7.56 -12.46 29.71
C VAL A 102 -9.07 -12.50 29.96
N ILE A 103 -9.86 -12.87 28.96
CA ILE A 103 -11.31 -13.03 29.11
C ILE A 103 -11.66 -14.13 30.11
N ALA A 104 -10.98 -15.28 30.06
CA ALA A 104 -11.18 -16.36 31.03
C ALA A 104 -10.92 -15.88 32.47
N ARG A 105 -9.82 -15.13 32.69
CA ARG A 105 -9.49 -14.54 34.00
C ARG A 105 -10.51 -13.49 34.46
N LEU A 106 -11.05 -12.69 33.53
CA LEU A 106 -12.08 -11.70 33.85
C LEU A 106 -13.42 -12.37 34.15
N LYS A 107 -13.75 -13.47 33.47
CA LYS A 107 -14.97 -14.24 33.73
C LYS A 107 -15.01 -14.78 35.15
N SER A 108 -13.88 -15.20 35.72
CA SER A 108 -13.81 -15.65 37.12
C SER A 108 -13.77 -14.52 38.14
N LYS A 109 -13.05 -13.42 37.85
CA LYS A 109 -12.88 -12.32 38.82
C LYS A 109 -14.03 -11.30 38.87
N ALA A 110 -14.68 -11.04 37.73
CA ALA A 110 -15.69 -10.00 37.60
C ALA A 110 -16.74 -10.42 36.55
N PRO A 111 -17.51 -11.49 36.82
CA PRO A 111 -18.59 -11.92 35.95
C PRO A 111 -19.58 -10.76 35.75
N GLY A 112 -20.08 -10.60 34.52
CA GLY A 112 -21.05 -9.54 34.18
C GLY A 112 -20.49 -8.14 33.97
N SER A 113 -19.20 -7.87 34.22
CA SER A 113 -18.63 -6.52 34.04
C SER A 113 -18.66 -6.02 32.58
N ASP A 114 -18.87 -4.72 32.38
CA ASP A 114 -18.79 -4.07 31.06
C ASP A 114 -17.43 -4.29 30.39
N LYS A 115 -16.37 -4.29 31.20
CA LYS A 115 -15.01 -4.59 30.75
C LYS A 115 -14.94 -5.99 30.13
N LEU A 116 -15.55 -7.00 30.74
CA LEU A 116 -15.61 -8.35 30.17
C LEU A 116 -16.37 -8.35 28.84
N HIS A 117 -17.52 -7.67 28.78
CA HIS A 117 -18.32 -7.54 27.57
C HIS A 117 -17.53 -6.89 26.42
N GLN A 118 -16.88 -5.75 26.67
CA GLN A 118 -16.04 -5.05 25.68
C GLN A 118 -14.88 -5.93 25.19
N LYS A 119 -14.22 -6.68 26.09
CA LYS A 119 -13.12 -7.59 25.68
C LYS A 119 -13.63 -8.75 24.82
N LYS A 120 -14.79 -9.33 25.14
CA LYS A 120 -15.42 -10.37 24.30
C LYS A 120 -15.73 -9.83 22.90
N ARG A 121 -16.36 -8.65 22.81
CA ARG A 121 -16.62 -8.00 21.51
C ARG A 121 -15.33 -7.78 20.71
N ARG A 122 -14.27 -7.30 21.38
CA ARG A 122 -12.96 -7.10 20.74
C ARG A 122 -12.34 -8.42 20.26
N LEU A 123 -12.51 -9.52 21.01
CA LEU A 123 -12.04 -10.84 20.60
C LEU A 123 -12.73 -11.30 19.31
N VAL A 124 -14.06 -11.16 19.22
CA VAL A 124 -14.83 -11.50 18.01
C VAL A 124 -14.32 -10.72 16.80
N LEU A 125 -14.08 -9.42 16.95
CA LEU A 125 -13.50 -8.61 15.88
C LEU A 125 -12.10 -9.08 15.47
N MET A 126 -11.26 -9.47 16.42
CA MET A 126 -9.93 -10.02 16.12
C MET A 126 -10.03 -11.34 15.35
N GLN A 127 -10.94 -12.23 15.75
CA GLN A 127 -11.18 -13.51 15.08
C GLN A 127 -11.72 -13.32 13.65
N SER A 128 -12.67 -12.41 13.46
CA SER A 128 -13.17 -12.03 12.13
C SER A 128 -12.05 -11.50 11.22
N ARG A 129 -11.16 -10.64 11.75
CA ARG A 129 -10.00 -10.12 11.01
C ARG A 129 -8.99 -11.22 10.66
N LEU A 130 -8.75 -12.17 11.57
CA LEU A 130 -7.89 -13.32 11.32
C LEU A 130 -8.48 -14.19 10.20
N SER A 131 -9.77 -14.53 10.30
CA SER A 131 -10.46 -15.34 9.28
C SER A 131 -10.41 -14.69 7.90
N ALA A 132 -10.65 -13.37 7.82
CA ALA A 132 -10.51 -12.64 6.57
C ALA A 132 -9.08 -12.67 6.01
N MET A 133 -8.06 -12.56 6.87
CA MET A 133 -6.66 -12.64 6.47
C MET A 133 -6.25 -14.03 5.98
N GLN A 134 -6.79 -15.09 6.60
CA GLN A 134 -6.58 -16.48 6.18
C GLN A 134 -7.26 -16.75 4.83
N ALA A 135 -8.50 -16.31 4.64
CA ALA A 135 -9.20 -16.43 3.36
C ALA A 135 -8.46 -15.67 2.24
N ASP A 136 -7.95 -14.46 2.52
CA ASP A 136 -7.11 -13.72 1.58
C ASP A 136 -5.81 -14.48 1.26
N HIS A 137 -5.20 -15.15 2.24
CA HIS A 137 -4.00 -15.97 2.05
C HIS A 137 -4.26 -17.19 1.14
N GLU A 138 -5.31 -17.95 1.43
CA GLU A 138 -5.70 -19.13 0.66
C GLU A 138 -6.08 -18.78 -0.78
N SER A 139 -6.82 -17.68 -0.97
CA SER A 139 -7.20 -17.20 -2.31
C SER A 139 -6.08 -16.47 -3.06
N GLY A 140 -4.93 -16.21 -2.43
CA GLY A 140 -3.85 -15.41 -3.00
C GLY A 140 -4.20 -13.93 -3.25
N LYS A 141 -5.37 -13.47 -2.78
CA LYS A 141 -5.89 -12.10 -2.93
C LYS A 141 -5.02 -11.12 -2.17
N THR A 142 -4.72 -9.97 -2.77
CA THR A 142 -3.90 -8.94 -2.11
C THR A 142 -4.71 -7.67 -1.95
N ARG A 143 -4.82 -7.17 -0.72
CA ARG A 143 -5.47 -5.88 -0.43
C ARG A 143 -4.40 -4.80 -0.34
N LEU A 144 -4.28 -3.99 -1.38
CA LEU A 144 -3.38 -2.83 -1.43
C LEU A 144 -4.21 -1.54 -1.37
N CYS A 145 -3.80 -0.60 -0.53
CA CYS A 145 -4.40 0.72 -0.41
C CYS A 145 -3.36 1.78 -0.77
N PHE A 146 -3.61 2.50 -1.85
CA PHE A 146 -2.78 3.63 -2.29
C PHE A 146 -3.14 4.87 -1.47
N GLY A 147 -2.16 5.66 -1.02
CA GLY A 147 -2.41 6.88 -0.23
C GLY A 147 -2.50 6.70 1.29
N SER A 148 -2.29 5.48 1.79
CA SER A 148 -2.46 5.07 3.19
C SER A 148 -3.91 4.84 3.65
N LYS A 149 -4.12 3.78 4.43
CA LYS A 149 -5.44 3.51 5.02
C LYS A 149 -5.86 4.57 6.05
N LYS A 150 -4.89 5.20 6.72
CA LYS A 150 -5.13 6.25 7.71
C LYS A 150 -5.77 7.47 7.04
N LEU A 151 -5.14 7.95 5.96
CA LEU A 151 -5.65 9.12 5.24
C LEU A 151 -7.00 8.81 4.59
N PHE A 152 -7.21 7.60 4.06
CA PHE A 152 -8.54 7.20 3.59
C PHE A 152 -9.60 7.34 4.70
N HIS A 153 -9.35 6.81 5.89
CA HIS A 153 -10.33 6.87 6.97
C HIS A 153 -10.57 8.28 7.52
N ALA A 154 -9.65 9.23 7.33
CA ALA A 154 -9.81 10.60 7.80
C ALA A 154 -11.07 11.29 7.22
N HIS A 155 -11.53 10.86 6.05
CA HIS A 155 -12.73 11.42 5.41
C HIS A 155 -14.02 11.20 6.20
N PHE A 156 -14.06 10.21 7.11
CA PHE A 156 -15.27 9.91 7.88
C PHE A 156 -15.51 10.92 9.01
N GLU A 157 -14.45 11.57 9.51
CA GLU A 157 -14.51 12.55 10.60
C GLU A 157 -13.56 13.72 10.28
N LEU A 158 -13.95 14.56 9.32
CA LEU A 158 -13.06 15.60 8.74
C LEU A 158 -12.51 16.56 9.80
N GLU A 159 -13.36 17.16 10.62
CA GLU A 159 -12.98 18.15 11.63
C GLU A 159 -12.00 17.55 12.66
N ALA A 160 -12.29 16.34 13.16
CA ALA A 160 -11.42 15.63 14.09
C ALA A 160 -10.06 15.25 13.49
N ASN A 161 -9.98 15.16 12.16
CA ASN A 161 -8.74 14.88 11.42
C ASN A 161 -8.08 16.15 10.85
N GLY A 162 -8.56 17.34 11.20
CA GLY A 162 -7.95 18.62 10.83
C GLY A 162 -8.30 19.13 9.42
N TYR A 163 -9.39 18.63 8.82
CA TYR A 163 -9.85 19.07 7.49
C TYR A 163 -11.05 20.01 7.61
N ALA A 164 -10.97 21.18 6.98
CA ALA A 164 -12.06 22.14 6.90
C ALA A 164 -13.12 21.72 5.87
N SER A 165 -12.73 20.91 4.87
CA SER A 165 -13.65 20.42 3.86
C SER A 165 -13.26 19.05 3.31
N HIS A 166 -14.23 18.38 2.70
CA HIS A 166 -13.96 17.14 1.95
C HIS A 166 -13.03 17.39 0.75
N GLN A 167 -13.07 18.59 0.17
CA GLN A 167 -12.24 18.95 -0.97
C GLN A 167 -10.76 19.03 -0.59
N GLU A 168 -10.47 19.63 0.56
CA GLU A 168 -9.12 19.71 1.13
C GLU A 168 -8.57 18.30 1.40
N TRP A 169 -9.34 17.44 2.09
CA TRP A 169 -8.96 16.04 2.27
C TRP A 169 -8.70 15.32 0.95
N LYS A 170 -9.56 15.56 -0.06
CA LYS A 170 -9.44 14.90 -1.36
C LYS A 170 -8.15 15.33 -2.08
N GLN A 171 -7.72 16.58 -1.94
CA GLN A 171 -6.46 17.04 -2.51
C GLN A 171 -5.28 16.32 -1.87
N ASP A 172 -5.23 16.26 -0.54
CA ASP A 172 -4.20 15.50 0.19
C ASP A 172 -4.22 14.02 -0.17
N TRP A 173 -5.41 13.42 -0.27
CA TRP A 173 -5.60 12.03 -0.65
C TRP A 173 -5.07 11.73 -2.04
N LEU A 174 -5.30 12.63 -3.01
CA LEU A 174 -4.81 12.48 -4.37
C LEU A 174 -3.30 12.69 -4.45
N ALA A 175 -2.77 13.66 -3.71
CA ALA A 175 -1.34 13.94 -3.60
C ALA A 175 -0.60 12.73 -3.02
N GLU A 176 -1.04 12.20 -1.87
CA GLU A 176 -0.40 11.04 -1.22
C GLU A 176 -0.51 9.75 -2.06
N ARG A 177 -1.54 9.63 -2.90
CA ARG A 177 -1.68 8.52 -3.86
C ARG A 177 -0.75 8.60 -5.05
N SER A 178 -0.14 9.75 -5.27
CA SER A 178 0.70 10.06 -6.41
C SER A 178 2.09 10.53 -5.98
N SER A 179 2.36 10.60 -4.67
CA SER A 179 3.62 11.07 -4.08
C SER A 179 4.79 10.10 -4.22
N GLN A 180 4.55 8.93 -4.82
CA GLN A 180 5.55 7.91 -5.05
C GLN A 180 5.51 7.43 -6.49
N PHE A 181 6.64 7.59 -7.17
CA PHE A 181 6.93 6.94 -8.42
C PHE A 181 8.33 6.33 -8.35
N PHE A 182 8.58 5.36 -9.21
CA PHE A 182 9.86 4.66 -9.26
C PHE A 182 10.35 4.68 -10.72
N VAL A 183 11.58 5.15 -10.90
CA VAL A 183 12.24 5.18 -12.20
C VAL A 183 13.28 4.08 -12.21
N LEU A 184 13.15 3.14 -13.13
CA LEU A 184 14.06 2.00 -13.26
C LEU A 184 15.00 2.23 -14.45
N GLY A 185 16.29 2.40 -14.16
CA GLY A 185 17.35 2.38 -15.16
C GLY A 185 17.75 0.96 -15.55
N SER A 186 18.30 0.80 -16.75
CA SER A 186 18.90 -0.46 -17.22
C SER A 186 20.34 -0.25 -17.65
N LYS A 187 21.20 -1.25 -17.41
CA LYS A 187 22.59 -1.24 -17.89
C LYS A 187 22.71 -1.20 -19.43
N ASP A 188 21.66 -1.63 -20.12
CA ASP A 188 21.61 -1.66 -21.59
C ASP A 188 21.20 -0.31 -22.19
N GLU A 189 20.99 0.72 -21.36
CA GLU A 189 20.64 2.07 -21.81
C GLU A 189 21.90 2.88 -22.14
N THR A 190 22.03 3.24 -23.41
CA THR A 190 23.17 4.00 -23.95
C THR A 190 23.20 5.46 -23.52
N ALA A 191 22.08 6.01 -23.02
CA ALA A 191 21.93 7.42 -22.63
C ALA A 191 21.51 7.61 -21.16
N GLY A 192 21.75 6.62 -20.29
CA GLY A 192 21.32 6.66 -18.89
C GLY A 192 19.83 6.37 -18.72
N CYS A 193 19.29 6.66 -17.52
CA CYS A 193 17.91 6.31 -17.14
C CYS A 193 16.88 7.06 -17.99
N GLN A 194 16.10 6.33 -18.80
CA GLN A 194 15.12 6.90 -19.75
C GLN A 194 13.65 6.85 -19.27
N GLY A 195 13.41 6.74 -17.96
CA GLY A 195 12.06 6.58 -17.41
C GLY A 195 11.24 7.88 -17.37
#